data_AF-A0A4Y2CV65-F1
#
_entry.id   AF-A0A4Y2CV65-F1
#
_cell.length_a   1.000
_cell.length_b   1.000
_cell.length_c   1.000
_cell.angle_alpha   90.00
_cell.angle_beta   90.00
_cell.angle_gamma   90.00
#
_symmetry.space_group_name_H-M   'P 1'
#
loop_
_entity.id
_entity.type
_entity.pdbx_description
1 polymer ?
#
loop_
_entity_poly.entity_id
_entity_poly.type
_entity_poly.pdbx_seq_one_letter_code
_entity_poly.pdbx_strand_id
1 'polypeptide(L)'
;MAAVYRCFKTDLKAVLLKIGNDLLSTPVAHAVYLMQTYHNVKQHLEMINYSKYGWKICADLKVVSLLMGLQLGYTKYCCFLCLWDSRTIALHYI
;
A
#
# COMPACT_ATOMS: atom_id res chain seq x y z
N MET A 1 15.87 -1.31 6.61
CA MET A 1 15.06 -2.18 5.72
C MET A 1 13.74 -1.49 5.41
N ALA A 2 13.20 -1.72 4.22
CA ALA A 2 11.85 -1.35 3.83
C ALA A 2 11.06 -2.61 3.46
N ALA A 3 9.80 -2.69 3.88
CA ALA A 3 8.87 -3.70 3.43
C ALA A 3 8.11 -3.16 2.20
N VAL A 4 8.32 -3.80 1.06
CA VAL A 4 7.63 -3.50 -0.20
C VAL A 4 6.42 -4.39 -0.34
N TYR A 5 5.24 -3.78 -0.36
CA TYR A 5 3.98 -4.44 -0.64
C TYR A 5 3.60 -4.24 -2.09
N ARG A 6 3.52 -5.36 -2.82
CA ARG A 6 3.02 -5.40 -4.19
C ARG A 6 1.66 -6.05 -4.22
N CYS A 7 0.74 -5.40 -4.91
CA CYS A 7 -0.67 -5.74 -4.96
C CYS A 7 -1.02 -6.06 -6.42
N PHE A 8 -1.50 -7.29 -6.64
CA PHE A 8 -2.12 -7.72 -7.90
C PHE A 8 -3.63 -7.86 -7.70
N LYS A 9 -4.42 -8.03 -8.77
CA LYS A 9 -5.90 -8.07 -8.67
C LYS A 9 -6.42 -9.03 -7.59
N THR A 10 -5.73 -10.14 -7.36
CA THR A 10 -6.12 -11.20 -6.42
C THR A 10 -5.04 -11.57 -5.42
N ASP A 11 -3.85 -10.96 -5.47
CA ASP A 11 -2.69 -11.44 -4.70
C ASP A 11 -2.01 -10.28 -3.97
N LEU A 12 -1.50 -10.57 -2.77
CA LEU A 12 -0.75 -9.63 -1.95
C LEU A 12 0.61 -10.24 -1.62
N LYS A 13 1.67 -9.58 -2.08
CA LYS A 13 3.05 -10.02 -1.86
C LYS A 13 3.81 -8.97 -1.07
N ALA A 14 4.47 -9.39 0.02
CA ALA A 14 5.36 -8.56 0.80
C ALA A 14 6.81 -9.03 0.59
N VAL A 15 7.68 -8.10 0.24
CA VAL A 15 9.10 -8.32 -0.03
C VAL A 15 9.93 -7.36 0.80
N LEU A 16 10.92 -7.85 1.52
CA LEU A 16 11.88 -7.02 2.24
C LEU A 16 12.97 -6.55 1.29
N LEU A 17 13.18 -5.23 1.27
CA LEU A 17 14.30 -4.60 0.59
C LEU A 17 15.26 -3.97 1.60
N LYS A 18 16.56 -4.13 1.35
CA LYS A 18 17.57 -3.31 2.02
C LYS A 18 17.61 -1.94 1.35
N ILE A 19 17.57 -0.88 2.17
CA ILE A 19 17.73 0.50 1.68
C ILE A 19 19.17 0.62 1.18
N GLY A 20 19.35 1.02 -0.09
CA GLY A 20 20.64 0.98 -0.80
C GLY A 20 20.72 -0.14 -1.86
N ASN A 21 19.81 -1.11 -1.83
CA ASN A 21 19.71 -2.22 -2.79
C ASN A 21 20.98 -3.09 -2.91
N ASP A 22 21.90 -3.02 -1.93
CA ASP A 22 23.13 -3.83 -1.91
C ASP A 22 22.86 -5.33 -1.67
N LEU A 23 21.66 -5.68 -1.22
CA LEU A 23 21.25 -7.05 -0.96
C LEU A 23 20.04 -7.42 -1.81
N LEU A 24 19.95 -8.72 -2.12
CA LEU A 24 18.82 -9.27 -2.84
C LEU A 24 17.51 -9.07 -2.07
N SER A 25 16.43 -8.86 -2.81
CA SER A 25 15.09 -8.77 -2.26
C SER A 25 14.66 -10.10 -1.65
N THR A 26 14.17 -10.10 -0.42
CA THR A 26 13.74 -11.33 0.28
C THR A 26 12.21 -11.36 0.39
N PRO A 27 11.50 -12.35 -0.18
CA PRO A 27 10.06 -12.47 0.02
C PRO A 27 9.77 -12.84 1.48
N VAL A 28 8.91 -12.07 2.15
CA VAL A 28 8.57 -12.28 3.58
C VAL A 28 7.19 -12.88 3.73
N ALA A 29 6.25 -12.48 2.88
CA ALA A 29 4.91 -13.02 2.92
C ALA A 29 4.26 -12.98 1.53
N HIS A 30 3.38 -13.93 1.29
CA HIS A 30 2.63 -14.06 0.05
C HIS A 30 1.25 -14.64 0.36
N ALA A 31 0.20 -13.92 -0.02
CA ALA A 31 -1.17 -14.39 0.08
C ALA A 31 -1.79 -14.43 -1.32
N VAL A 32 -2.30 -15.61 -1.67
CA VAL A 32 -2.97 -15.89 -2.94
C VAL A 32 -4.48 -15.78 -2.73
N TYR A 33 -5.20 -15.24 -3.71
CA TYR A 33 -6.66 -15.04 -3.66
C TYR A 33 -7.14 -14.16 -2.49
N LEU A 34 -6.30 -13.21 -2.06
CA LEU A 34 -6.62 -12.27 -0.99
C LEU A 34 -7.02 -10.90 -1.56
N MET A 35 -8.30 -10.56 -1.43
CA MET A 35 -8.80 -9.21 -1.71
C MET A 35 -8.08 -8.19 -0.81
N GLN A 36 -7.68 -7.04 -1.37
CA GLN A 36 -7.08 -5.96 -0.57
C GLN A 36 -8.16 -5.20 0.19
N THR A 37 -8.52 -5.74 1.34
CA THR A 37 -9.32 -5.04 2.37
C THR A 37 -8.41 -4.59 3.49
N TYR A 38 -8.83 -3.56 4.24
CA TYR A 38 -8.03 -3.03 5.35
C TYR A 38 -7.68 -4.14 6.37
N HIS A 39 -8.66 -5.00 6.68
CA HIS A 39 -8.48 -6.13 7.60
C HIS A 39 -7.40 -7.11 7.11
N ASN A 40 -7.46 -7.47 5.83
CA ASN A 40 -6.51 -8.40 5.23
C ASN A 40 -5.08 -7.84 5.22
N VAL A 41 -4.92 -6.56 4.86
CA VAL A 41 -3.60 -5.90 4.88
C VAL A 41 -3.08 -5.76 6.31
N LYS A 42 -3.94 -5.42 7.27
CA LYS A 42 -3.60 -5.36 8.69
C LYS A 42 -3.10 -6.71 9.21
N GLN A 43 -3.84 -7.78 8.94
CA GLN A 43 -3.45 -9.13 9.35
C GLN A 43 -2.11 -9.54 8.70
N HIS A 44 -1.87 -9.15 7.45
CA HIS A 44 -0.60 -9.41 6.77
C HIS A 44 0.57 -8.64 7.40
N LEU A 45 0.34 -7.40 7.86
CA LEU A 45 1.34 -6.61 8.61
C LEU A 45 1.65 -7.21 9.98
N GLU A 46 0.65 -7.77 10.65
CA GLU A 46 0.80 -8.48 11.93
C GLU A 46 1.62 -9.77 11.75
N MET A 47 1.37 -10.55 10.69
CA MET A 47 2.14 -11.78 10.39
C MET A 47 3.63 -11.51 10.20
N ILE A 48 4.00 -10.39 9.57
CA ILE A 48 5.41 -10.02 9.38
C ILE A 48 6.00 -9.32 10.61
N ASN A 49 5.26 -9.25 11.73
CA ASN A 49 5.65 -8.57 12.96
C ASN A 49 6.09 -7.12 12.72
N TYR A 50 5.33 -6.38 11.90
CA TYR A 50 5.65 -5.00 11.54
C TYR A 50 5.91 -4.11 12.77
N SER A 51 5.08 -4.25 13.82
CA SER A 51 5.19 -3.49 15.07
C SER A 51 6.54 -3.68 15.78
N LYS A 52 7.16 -4.85 15.66
CA LYS A 52 8.45 -5.16 16.27
C LYS A 52 9.61 -4.53 15.50
N TYR A 53 9.55 -4.56 14.18
CA TYR A 53 10.69 -4.19 13.33
C TYR A 53 10.65 -2.75 12.81
N GLY A 54 9.47 -2.11 12.79
CA GLY A 54 9.32 -0.71 12.36
C GLY A 54 9.84 -0.44 10.95
N TRP A 55 9.76 -1.41 10.04
CA TRP A 55 10.24 -1.25 8.67
C TRP A 55 9.51 -0.12 7.95
N LYS A 56 10.18 0.60 7.04
CA LYS A 56 9.47 1.56 6.20
C LYS A 56 8.55 0.82 5.24
N ILE A 57 7.29 1.20 5.14
CA ILE A 57 6.35 0.62 4.16
C ILE A 57 6.49 1.38 2.84
N CYS A 58 6.80 0.65 1.78
CA CYS A 58 6.61 1.10 0.41
C CYS A 58 5.53 0.21 -0.21
N ALA A 59 4.48 0.78 -0.77
CA ALA A 59 3.38 -0.02 -1.30
C ALA A 59 2.77 0.62 -2.53
N ASP A 60 2.07 -0.18 -3.33
CA ASP A 60 1.25 0.35 -4.41
C ASP A 60 0.23 1.34 -3.88
N LEU A 61 -0.10 2.35 -4.70
CA LEU A 61 -0.98 3.46 -4.33
C LEU A 61 -2.31 2.97 -3.71
N LYS A 62 -2.86 1.87 -4.21
CA LYS A 62 -4.09 1.26 -3.71
C LYS A 62 -3.97 0.74 -2.28
N VAL A 63 -2.82 0.19 -1.90
CA VAL A 63 -2.58 -0.30 -0.54
C VAL A 63 -2.32 0.87 0.40
N VAL A 64 -1.57 1.88 -0.05
CA VAL A 64 -1.36 3.12 0.72
C VAL A 64 -2.68 3.82 0.97
N SER A 65 -3.53 3.99 -0.04
CA SER A 65 -4.83 4.65 0.10
C SER A 65 -5.74 3.90 1.08
N LEU A 66 -5.78 2.58 0.99
CA LEU A 66 -6.51 1.72 1.94
C LEU A 66 -6.00 1.88 3.38
N LEU A 67 -4.68 1.94 3.59
CA LEU A 67 -4.08 2.14 4.91
C LEU A 67 -4.33 3.56 5.46
N MET A 68 -4.41 4.57 4.58
CA MET A 68 -4.75 5.95 4.93
C MET A 68 -6.26 6.15 5.17
N GLY A 69 -7.08 5.11 5.03
CA GLY A 69 -8.53 5.19 5.22
C GLY A 69 -9.27 5.88 4.07
N LEU A 70 -8.64 6.04 2.90
CA LEU A 70 -9.33 6.55 1.72
C LEU A 70 -10.38 5.55 1.26
N GLN A 71 -11.58 6.07 1.02
CA GLN A 71 -12.68 5.28 0.50
C GLN A 71 -12.40 4.92 -0.97
N LEU A 72 -12.57 3.64 -1.30
CA LEU A 72 -12.46 3.14 -2.67
C LEU A 72 -13.64 3.63 -3.52
N GLY A 73 -13.39 3.96 -4.79
CA GLY A 73 -14.41 4.41 -5.75
C GLY A 73 -14.19 5.84 -6.25
N TYR A 74 -15.21 6.44 -6.87
CA TYR A 74 -15.15 7.80 -7.41
C TYR A 74 -15.38 8.85 -6.31
N THR A 75 -14.40 8.97 -5.41
CA THR A 75 -14.44 9.91 -4.29
C THR A 75 -14.01 11.31 -4.73
N LYS A 76 -14.65 12.34 -4.15
CA LYS A 76 -14.33 13.75 -4.41
C LYS A 76 -12.86 14.04 -4.12
N TYR A 77 -12.36 13.52 -3.00
CA TYR A 77 -10.96 13.64 -2.57
C TYR A 77 -10.30 12.27 -2.63
N CYS A 78 -9.82 11.88 -3.82
CA CYS A 78 -9.21 10.57 -4.03
C CYS A 78 -7.70 10.53 -3.75
N CYS A 79 -7.06 11.69 -3.58
CA CYS A 79 -5.64 11.79 -3.32
C CYS A 79 -5.35 11.78 -1.82
N PHE A 80 -4.38 10.96 -1.38
CA PHE A 80 -3.91 10.94 0.01
C PHE A 80 -2.86 12.01 0.31
N LEU A 81 -2.26 12.60 -0.72
CA LEU A 81 -1.24 13.64 -0.59
C LEU A 81 -1.84 15.04 -0.56
N CYS A 82 -3.02 15.23 -1.14
CA CYS A 82 -3.66 16.54 -1.25
C CYS A 82 -5.19 16.43 -1.31
N LEU A 83 -5.87 17.51 -0.91
CA LEU A 83 -7.33 17.67 -1.01
C LEU A 83 -7.76 18.03 -2.44
N TRP A 84 -7.25 17.29 -3.43
CA TRP A 84 -7.60 17.49 -4.83
C TRP A 84 -9.03 17.06 -5.10
N ASP A 85 -9.85 17.98 -5.61
CA ASP A 85 -11.22 17.69 -6.02
C ASP A 85 -11.23 17.03 -7.42
N SER A 86 -11.42 15.72 -7.44
CA SER A 86 -11.49 14.93 -8.68
C SER A 86 -12.72 15.25 -9.54
N ARG A 87 -13.72 15.93 -8.98
CA ARG A 87 -14.98 16.27 -9.64
C ARG A 87 -14.97 17.67 -10.24
N THR A 88 -14.01 18.50 -9.85
CA THR A 88 -13.90 19.88 -10.35
C THR A 88 -13.08 19.91 -11.63
N ILE A 89 -13.78 19.78 -12.76
CA ILE A 89 -13.24 19.88 -14.13
C ILE A 89 -12.68 21.27 -14.46
N ALA A 90 -13.19 22.33 -13.83
CA ALA A 90 -12.83 23.72 -14.15
C ALA A 90 -11.45 24.16 -13.64
N LEU A 91 -10.85 23.44 -12.68
CA LEU A 91 -9.59 23.80 -12.03
C LEU A 91 -8.43 22.82 -12.32
N HIS A 92 -8.62 21.86 -13.25
CA HIS A 92 -7.63 20.79 -13.49
C HIS A 92 -6.40 21.19 -14.32
N TYR A 93 -6.50 22.24 -15.14
CA TYR A 93 -5.47 22.60 -16.13
C TYR A 93 -5.14 24.10 -16.11
N ILE A 94 -4.96 24.69 -14.93
CA ILE A 94 -4.35 26.02 -14.81
C ILE A 94 -2.84 25.91 -14.97
#